data_AF-A0A524Q7M4-F1
#
_entry.id   AF-A0A524Q7M4-F1
#
_cell.length_a   1.000
_cell.length_b   1.000
_cell.length_c   1.000
_cell.angle_alpha   90.00
_cell.angle_beta   90.00
_cell.angle_gamma   90.00
#
_symmetry.space_group_name_H-M   'P 1'
#
loop_
_entity.id
_entity.type
_entity.pdbx_description
1 polymer ?
#
loop_
_entity_poly.entity_id
_entity_poly.type
_entity_poly.pdbx_seq_one_letter_code
_entity_poly.pdbx_strand_id
1 'polypeptide(L)' 'MIRLENISFDQCIKCTVCTIYCPVARVTHLFPGPKQSGPDTERLRIKDPELVDASLKYCSNCKRCETACPSGVQIA' A
#
# COMPACT_ATOMS: atom_id res chain seq x y z
N MET A 1 -2.78 2.26 -24.95
CA MET A 1 -4.04 2.63 -24.25
C MET A 1 -3.96 2.03 -22.85
N ILE A 2 -3.82 2.86 -21.81
CA ILE A 2 -3.70 2.36 -20.42
C ILE A 2 -5.07 1.81 -20.03
N ARG A 3 -5.14 0.52 -19.70
CA ARG A 3 -6.36 -0.11 -19.17
C ARG A 3 -6.57 0.41 -17.74
N LEU A 4 -7.60 1.21 -17.51
CA LEU A 4 -8.00 1.73 -16.19
C LEU A 4 -8.77 0.68 -15.37
N GLU A 5 -8.32 -0.58 -15.38
CA GLU A 5 -9.06 -1.70 -14.78
C GLU A 5 -8.75 -1.90 -13.29
N ASN A 6 -7.90 -1.06 -12.66
CA ASN A 6 -7.50 -1.27 -11.26
C ASN A 6 -7.28 0.05 -10.47
N ILE A 7 -8.35 0.82 -10.27
CA ILE A 7 -8.35 2.10 -9.52
C ILE A 7 -8.66 1.94 -8.02
N SER A 8 -8.56 0.73 -7.48
CA SER A 8 -8.90 0.40 -6.08
C SER A 8 -8.15 1.24 -5.04
N PHE A 9 -6.98 1.77 -5.40
CA PHE A 9 -6.12 2.59 -4.54
C PHE A 9 -6.21 4.10 -4.80
N ASP A 10 -7.06 4.54 -5.72
CA ASP A 10 -7.04 5.92 -6.20
C ASP A 10 -7.61 6.92 -5.20
N GLN A 11 -8.45 6.44 -4.27
CA GLN A 11 -8.96 7.20 -3.12
C GLN A 11 -7.88 7.52 -2.07
N CYS A 12 -6.64 7.06 -2.24
CA CYS A 12 -5.55 7.35 -1.31
C CYS A 12 -5.13 8.83 -1.37
N ILE A 13 -5.49 9.60 -0.34
CA ILE A 13 -5.13 11.02 -0.17
C ILE A 13 -3.72 11.27 0.43
N LYS A 14 -2.86 10.25 0.44
CA LYS A 14 -1.46 10.34 0.90
C LYS A 14 -1.24 10.79 2.37
N CYS A 15 -2.24 10.67 3.24
CA CYS A 15 -2.20 11.10 4.65
C CYS A 15 -1.29 10.31 5.61
N THR A 16 -0.65 9.23 5.17
CA THR A 16 0.28 8.35 5.94
C THR A 16 -0.25 7.65 7.20
N VAL A 17 -1.52 7.84 7.58
CA VAL A 17 -2.13 7.21 8.76
C VAL A 17 -1.95 5.68 8.77
N CYS A 18 -2.15 5.01 7.64
CA CYS A 18 -1.96 3.56 7.56
C CYS A 18 -0.54 3.10 7.94
N THR A 19 0.49 3.91 7.65
CA THR A 19 1.89 3.61 8.01
C THR A 19 2.11 3.73 9.51
N ILE A 20 1.51 4.74 10.17
CA ILE A 20 1.60 4.92 11.63
C ILE A 20 1.03 3.71 12.39
N TYR A 21 -0.09 3.14 11.90
CA TYR A 21 -0.74 2.00 12.53
C TYR A 21 -0.17 0.63 12.14
N CYS A 22 0.79 0.57 11.21
CA CYS A 22 1.38 -0.69 10.77
C CYS A 22 2.43 -1.18 11.78
N PRO A 23 2.27 -2.37 12.39
CA PRO A 23 3.23 -2.88 13.36
C PRO A 23 4.58 -3.22 12.73
N VAL A 24 4.59 -3.71 11.48
CA VAL A 24 5.82 -4.09 10.76
C VAL A 24 6.66 -2.86 10.44
N ALA A 25 6.05 -1.80 9.91
CA ALA A 25 6.75 -0.57 9.54
C ALA A 25 7.40 0.14 10.74
N ARG A 26 6.92 -0.11 11.97
CA ARG A 26 7.52 0.42 13.20
C ARG A 26 8.78 -0.30 13.65
N VAL A 27 8.96 -1.56 13.26
CA VAL A 27 10.01 -2.43 13.80
C VAL A 27 11.12 -2.74 12.81
N THR A 28 10.92 -2.49 11.51
CA THR A 28 11.94 -2.70 10.49
C THR A 28 11.82 -1.70 9.35
N HIS A 29 12.97 -1.22 8.87
CA HIS A 29 13.06 -0.39 7.67
C HIS A 29 13.02 -1.22 6.37
N LEU A 30 13.06 -2.55 6.47
CA LEU A 30 12.94 -3.45 5.31
C LEU A 30 11.53 -3.43 4.70
N PHE A 31 10.55 -2.89 5.44
CA PHE A 31 9.20 -2.64 4.96
C PHE A 31 8.91 -1.13 5.06
N PRO A 32 8.80 -0.40 3.93
CA PRO A 32 8.56 1.04 3.94
C PRO A 32 7.12 1.38 4.40
N GLY A 33 6.28 0.37 4.54
CA GLY A 33 4.96 0.45 5.12
C GLY A 33 3.84 0.42 4.08
N PRO A 34 2.60 0.27 4.55
CA PRO A 34 1.43 -0.01 3.72
C PRO A 34 1.11 1.09 2.70
N LYS A 35 1.45 2.37 2.96
CA LYS A 35 1.24 3.45 1.98
C LYS A 35 2.11 3.25 0.74
N GLN A 36 3.40 3.05 0.95
CA GLN A 36 4.37 2.94 -0.12
C GLN A 36 4.21 1.59 -0.84
N SER A 37 4.19 0.50 -0.07
CA SER A 37 4.09 -0.86 -0.63
C SER A 37 2.73 -1.22 -1.21
N GLY A 38 1.67 -0.49 -0.85
CA GLY A 38 0.34 -0.64 -1.42
C GLY A 38 0.06 0.43 -2.48
N PRO A 39 -0.71 1.49 -2.17
CA PRO A 39 -1.15 2.48 -3.14
C PRO A 39 -0.07 3.12 -4.01
N ASP A 40 1.12 3.40 -3.49
CA ASP A 40 2.17 4.06 -4.27
C ASP A 40 2.77 3.10 -5.31
N THR A 41 3.15 1.88 -4.90
CA THR A 41 3.71 0.88 -5.83
C THR A 41 2.65 0.28 -6.76
N GLU A 42 1.38 0.15 -6.34
CA GLU A 42 0.35 -0.32 -7.28
C GLU A 42 0.17 0.66 -8.45
N ARG A 43 0.31 1.97 -8.23
CA ARG A 43 0.33 2.96 -9.33
C ARG A 43 1.50 2.75 -10.30
N LEU A 44 2.61 2.19 -9.84
CA LEU A 44 3.72 1.78 -10.70
C LEU A 44 3.37 0.50 -11.46
N ARG A 45 2.70 -0.47 -10.81
CA ARG A 45 2.24 -1.72 -11.43
C ARG A 45 1.19 -1.54 -12.53
N ILE A 46 0.40 -0.46 -12.48
CA ILE A 46 -0.49 -0.06 -13.59
C ILE A 46 0.31 0.31 -14.84
N LYS A 47 1.52 0.85 -14.69
CA LYS A 47 2.40 1.20 -15.81
C LYS A 47 3.19 0.00 -16.32
N ASP A 48 3.68 -0.82 -15.39
CA ASP A 48 4.45 -2.02 -15.67
C ASP A 48 4.17 -3.08 -14.58
N PRO A 49 3.45 -4.18 -14.91
CA PRO A 49 3.10 -5.24 -13.97
C PRO A 49 4.30 -5.92 -13.29
N GLU A 50 5.49 -5.85 -13.88
CA GLU A 50 6.71 -6.46 -13.33
C GLU A 50 7.32 -5.66 -12.16
N LEU A 51 6.87 -4.42 -11.94
CA LEU A 51 7.31 -3.56 -10.82
C LEU A 51 6.68 -3.98 -9.48
N VAL A 52 6.93 -5.23 -9.08
CA VAL A 52 6.49 -5.81 -7.80
C VAL A 52 7.33 -5.26 -6.65
N ASP A 53 6.69 -4.79 -5.59
CA ASP A 53 7.40 -4.41 -4.36
C ASP A 53 7.88 -5.65 -3.60
N ALA A 54 9.20 -5.90 -3.64
CA ALA A 54 9.81 -7.01 -2.93
C ALA A 54 9.67 -6.93 -1.40
N SER A 55 9.33 -5.77 -0.84
CA SER A 55 9.09 -5.60 0.60
C SER A 55 7.73 -6.14 1.05
N LEU A 56 6.80 -6.43 0.12
CA LEU A 56 5.49 -7.04 0.46
C LEU A 56 5.62 -8.36 1.21
N LYS A 57 6.73 -9.09 1.05
CA LYS A 57 7.04 -10.30 1.84
C LYS A 57 7.08 -10.06 3.35
N TYR A 58 7.28 -8.82 3.79
CA TYR A 58 7.26 -8.45 5.21
C TYR A 58 5.85 -8.09 5.71
N CYS A 59 4.87 -7.89 4.81
CA CYS A 59 3.50 -7.64 5.21
C CYS A 59 2.94 -8.84 5.98
N SER A 60 2.50 -8.61 7.22
CA SER A 60 1.93 -9.66 8.07
C SER A 60 0.41 -9.86 7.87
N ASN A 61 -0.17 -9.22 6.85
CA ASN A 61 -1.62 -9.19 6.58
C ASN A 61 -2.49 -8.88 7.83
N CYS A 62 -2.03 -7.99 8.71
CA CYS A 62 -2.75 -7.65 9.94
C CYS A 62 -3.92 -6.67 9.74
N LYS A 63 -4.08 -6.12 8.52
CA LYS A 63 -5.17 -5.23 8.08
C LYS A 63 -5.39 -3.93 8.86
N ARG A 64 -4.55 -3.60 9.84
CA ARG A 64 -4.61 -2.33 10.58
C ARG A 64 -4.55 -1.09 9.69
N CYS A 65 -3.87 -1.18 8.55
CA CYS A 65 -3.81 -0.13 7.54
C CYS A 65 -5.18 0.21 6.94
N GLU A 66 -6.06 -0.79 6.77
CA GLU A 66 -7.40 -0.63 6.21
C GLU A 66 -8.34 -0.02 7.25
N THR A 67 -8.33 -0.55 8.47
CA THR A 67 -9.14 -0.03 9.59
C THR A 67 -8.80 1.42 9.90
N ALA A 68 -7.53 1.80 9.78
CA ALA A 68 -7.09 3.17 10.05
C ALA A 68 -7.22 4.12 8.85
N CYS A 69 -7.56 3.63 7.65
CA CYS A 69 -7.59 4.47 6.46
C CYS A 69 -8.82 5.40 6.47
N PRO A 70 -8.66 6.73 6.52
CA PRO A 70 -9.79 7.65 6.52
C PRO A 70 -10.55 7.68 5.18
N SER A 71 -9.93 7.19 4.11
CA SER A 71 -10.52 7.11 2.76
C SER A 71 -11.06 5.72 2.42
N GLY A 72 -11.04 4.77 3.36
CA GLY A 72 -11.55 3.41 3.15
C GLY A 72 -10.79 2.59 2.10
N VAL A 73 -9.51 2.87 1.86
CA VAL A 73 -8.69 2.12 0.90
C VAL A 73 -8.39 0.72 1.45
N GLN A 74 -8.63 -0.30 0.63
CA GLN A 74 -8.28 -1.70 0.94
C GLN A 74 -6.83 -1.94 0.55
N ILE A 75 -5.94 -1.97 1.54
CA ILE A 75 -4.48 -1.97 1.36
C ILE A 75 -3.86 -3.37 1.48
N ALA A 76 -4.44 -4.23 2.31
CA ALA A 76 -3.76 -5.44 2.82
C ALA A 76 -3.98 -6.68 1.97
#